data_AF-A0A023B860-F1
#
_entry.id   AF-A0A023B860-F1
#
_cell.length_a   1.000
_cell.length_b   1.000
_cell.length_c   1.000
_cell.angle_alpha   90.00
_cell.angle_beta   90.00
_cell.angle_gamma   90.00
#
_symmetry.space_group_name_H-M   'P 1'
#
loop_
_entity.id
_entity.type
_entity.pdbx_description
1 polymer ?
#
loop_
_entity_poly.entity_id
_entity_poly.type
_entity_poly.pdbx_seq_one_letter_code
_entity_poly.pdbx_strand_id
1 'polypeptide(L)'
;MEDWSVFPQNWYDVSNESAATLIDLWPPTDMERRQEEYAKNGTRHTAVLVILAHRFLLPHLLVVKKEKSLGLLSIEIKPTQKSAEAQVTEYLSVIFTGGEVRLGELVGMAWVTGAANYDDPVPVLPVHCTRPREKISFYQVTLGHVGVFRLPERSHLKAVPLSDLQHWFKHIPYIISKYKLVCYGREDNTSTN
;
A
#
# COMPACT_ATOMS: atom_id res chain seq x y z
N MET A 1 2.23 -15.55 -17.59
CA MET A 1 1.83 -14.20 -17.14
C MET A 1 0.76 -14.43 -16.09
N GLU A 2 0.95 -13.92 -14.88
CA GLU A 2 0.01 -14.15 -13.78
C GLU A 2 -1.18 -13.19 -13.92
N ASP A 3 -2.39 -13.74 -13.77
CA ASP A 3 -3.63 -12.97 -13.84
C ASP A 3 -3.87 -12.32 -12.45
N TRP A 4 -4.07 -11.00 -12.43
CA TRP A 4 -4.41 -10.24 -11.22
C TRP A 4 -5.88 -9.84 -11.27
N SER A 5 -6.70 -10.51 -10.46
CA SER A 5 -8.12 -10.20 -10.31
C SER A 5 -8.32 -8.85 -9.65
N VAL A 6 -9.15 -8.00 -10.26
CA VAL A 6 -9.50 -6.67 -9.78
C VAL A 6 -11.02 -6.57 -9.74
N PHE A 7 -11.58 -6.07 -8.65
CA PHE A 7 -13.02 -5.97 -8.43
C PHE A 7 -13.48 -4.50 -8.27
N PRO A 8 -14.79 -4.22 -8.33
CA PRO A 8 -15.33 -2.87 -8.23
C PRO A 8 -15.01 -2.22 -6.88
N GLN A 9 -14.67 -0.93 -6.88
CA GLN A 9 -14.36 -0.22 -5.64
C GLN A 9 -15.54 -0.18 -4.66
N ASN A 10 -16.78 -0.12 -5.16
CA ASN A 10 -17.98 -0.08 -4.32
C ASN A 10 -18.28 -1.41 -3.61
N TRP A 11 -17.48 -2.46 -3.82
CA TRP A 11 -17.57 -3.70 -3.06
C TRP A 11 -16.75 -3.67 -1.77
N TYR A 12 -15.98 -2.61 -1.53
CA TYR A 12 -15.16 -2.45 -0.35
C TYR A 12 -15.63 -1.29 0.53
N ASP A 13 -16.08 -1.62 1.73
CA ASP A 13 -16.52 -0.66 2.74
C ASP A 13 -15.39 -0.31 3.73
N VAL A 14 -15.61 0.74 4.52
CA VAL A 14 -14.68 1.17 5.56
C VAL A 14 -15.39 1.16 6.92
N SER A 15 -14.83 0.42 7.87
CA SER A 15 -15.14 0.51 9.29
C SER A 15 -14.14 1.46 9.94
N ASN A 16 -14.64 2.52 10.58
CA ASN A 16 -13.81 3.43 11.36
C ASN A 16 -13.76 2.94 12.80
N GLU A 17 -12.60 2.47 13.24
CA GLU A 17 -12.39 1.97 14.60
C GLU A 17 -11.31 2.80 15.30
N SER A 18 -11.54 3.22 16.54
CA SER A 18 -10.56 3.99 17.34
C SER A 18 -9.26 3.22 17.60
N ALA A 19 -9.26 1.88 17.41
CA ALA A 19 -8.10 1.00 17.61
C ALA A 19 -7.01 1.09 16.53
N ALA A 20 -7.15 2.00 15.56
CA ALA A 20 -6.33 2.06 14.36
C ALA A 20 -4.90 2.61 14.52
N THR A 21 -4.35 2.59 15.73
CA THR A 21 -2.92 2.84 16.00
C THR A 21 -2.01 1.86 15.26
N LEU A 22 -2.56 0.74 14.77
CA LEU A 22 -1.84 -0.32 14.05
C LEU A 22 -1.55 0.01 12.57
N ILE A 23 -2.16 1.05 11.99
CA ILE A 23 -2.07 1.30 10.55
C ILE A 23 -1.06 2.40 10.26
N ASP A 24 0.06 2.02 9.64
CA ASP A 24 1.06 2.95 9.12
C ASP A 24 0.76 3.24 7.64
N LEU A 25 1.03 4.47 7.22
CA LEU A 25 0.82 4.91 5.84
C LEU A 25 2.14 5.28 5.19
N TRP A 26 2.27 4.92 3.92
CA TRP A 26 3.42 5.28 3.10
C TRP A 26 3.00 6.21 1.94
N PRO A 27 3.64 7.37 1.74
CA PRO A 27 4.80 7.88 2.47
C PRO A 27 4.47 8.29 3.92
N PRO A 28 5.44 8.19 4.85
CA PRO A 28 5.23 8.60 6.24
C PRO A 28 4.98 10.10 6.34
N THR A 29 4.10 10.51 7.25
CA THR A 29 3.83 11.92 7.53
C THR A 29 4.75 12.50 8.60
N ASP A 30 5.25 11.66 9.50
CA ASP A 30 6.09 12.06 10.63
C ASP A 30 7.56 11.65 10.37
N MET A 31 8.30 12.56 9.74
CA MET A 31 9.68 12.32 9.32
C MET A 31 10.66 12.38 10.49
N GLU A 32 10.38 13.21 11.50
CA GLU A 32 11.24 13.36 12.68
C GLU A 32 11.28 12.07 13.47
N ARG A 33 10.12 11.46 13.73
CA ARG A 33 10.05 10.13 14.35
C ARG A 33 10.85 9.09 13.57
N ARG A 34 10.78 9.09 12.23
CA ARG A 34 11.55 8.15 11.39
C ARG A 34 13.06 8.39 11.48
N GLN A 35 13.51 9.62 11.66
CA GLN A 35 14.93 9.93 11.88
C GLN A 35 15.41 9.41 13.23
N GLU A 36 14.62 9.62 14.28
CA GLU A 36 14.95 9.14 15.62
C GLU A 36 14.97 7.61 15.70
N GLU A 37 14.00 6.95 15.08
CA GLU A 37 13.95 5.49 14.99
C GLU A 37 15.16 4.94 14.23
N TYR A 38 15.58 5.60 13.15
CA TYR A 38 16.78 5.23 12.43
C TYR A 38 18.04 5.36 13.30
N ALA A 39 18.16 6.43 14.08
CA ALA A 39 19.29 6.63 14.99
C ALA A 39 19.35 5.55 16.09
N LYS A 40 18.20 5.02 16.52
CA LYS A 40 18.09 3.99 17.56
C LYS A 40 18.25 2.56 17.02
N ASN A 41 17.56 2.25 15.92
CA ASN A 41 17.36 0.89 15.43
C ASN A 41 18.04 0.60 14.08
N GLY A 42 18.56 1.62 13.41
CA GLY A 42 19.16 1.51 12.08
C GLY A 42 18.11 1.46 10.96
N THR A 43 18.45 0.79 9.86
CA THR A 43 17.65 0.74 8.64
C THR A 43 16.27 0.15 8.89
N ARG A 44 15.22 0.93 8.58
CA ARG A 44 13.84 0.45 8.64
C ARG A 44 13.51 -0.44 7.44
N HIS A 45 12.74 -1.51 7.68
CA HIS A 45 12.20 -2.34 6.61
C HIS A 45 10.68 -2.15 6.56
N THR A 46 10.15 -1.83 5.40
CA THR A 46 8.73 -1.47 5.25
C THR A 46 8.12 -2.22 4.10
N ALA A 47 7.01 -2.89 4.37
CA ALA A 47 6.16 -3.46 3.35
C ALA A 47 5.02 -2.50 3.02
N VAL A 48 4.84 -2.21 1.75
CA VAL A 48 3.77 -1.37 1.22
C VAL A 48 2.84 -2.25 0.38
N LEU A 49 1.54 -2.12 0.62
CA LEU A 49 0.54 -2.93 -0.04
C LEU A 49 0.06 -2.25 -1.32
N VAL A 50 0.24 -2.92 -2.45
CA VAL A 50 -0.31 -2.50 -3.74
C VAL A 50 -1.63 -3.23 -3.95
N ILE A 51 -2.72 -2.52 -3.69
CA ILE A 51 -4.08 -3.04 -3.78
C ILE A 51 -4.79 -2.34 -4.93
N LEU A 52 -5.32 -3.12 -5.87
CA LEU A 52 -6.08 -2.61 -7.00
C LEU A 52 -7.57 -2.83 -6.81
N ALA A 53 -8.36 -1.86 -7.24
CA ALA A 53 -9.78 -1.98 -7.52
C ALA A 53 -10.05 -1.41 -8.92
N HIS A 54 -11.27 -1.49 -9.42
CA HIS A 54 -11.63 -0.77 -10.63
C HIS A 54 -12.87 0.07 -10.43
N ARG A 55 -12.98 1.09 -11.28
CA ARG A 55 -14.22 1.82 -11.54
C ARG A 55 -14.42 1.91 -13.03
N PHE A 56 -15.62 1.57 -13.51
CA PHE A 56 -15.91 1.50 -14.95
C PHE A 56 -14.88 0.68 -15.74
N LEU A 57 -14.41 -0.45 -15.18
CA LEU A 57 -13.36 -1.32 -15.74
C LEU A 57 -11.98 -0.65 -15.91
N LEU A 58 -11.77 0.54 -15.35
CA LEU A 58 -10.48 1.20 -15.28
C LEU A 58 -9.78 0.82 -13.97
N PRO A 59 -8.56 0.29 -14.00
CA PRO A 59 -7.81 -0.01 -12.78
C PRO A 59 -7.48 1.26 -11.99
N HIS A 60 -7.69 1.17 -10.68
CA HIS A 60 -7.38 2.19 -9.70
C HIS A 60 -6.53 1.59 -8.59
N LEU A 61 -5.60 2.39 -8.08
CA LEU A 61 -4.88 2.09 -6.85
C LEU A 61 -5.75 2.50 -5.66
N LEU A 62 -5.97 1.58 -4.73
CA LEU A 62 -6.63 1.89 -3.47
C LEU A 62 -5.62 2.56 -2.53
N VAL A 63 -5.93 3.78 -2.11
CA VAL A 63 -5.13 4.58 -1.18
C VAL A 63 -5.98 5.01 0.01
N VAL A 64 -5.35 5.21 1.15
CA VAL A 64 -5.98 5.79 2.33
C VAL A 64 -5.78 7.30 2.29
N LYS A 65 -6.89 8.04 2.32
CA LYS A 65 -6.90 9.49 2.53
C LYS A 65 -7.10 9.78 4.01
N LYS A 66 -6.10 10.40 4.64
CA LYS A 66 -6.18 10.90 6.01
C LYS A 66 -5.94 12.40 6.00
N GLU A 67 -6.95 13.18 6.37
CA GLU A 67 -6.94 14.65 6.29
C GLU A 67 -6.57 15.16 4.87
N LYS A 68 -5.37 15.74 4.71
CA LYS A 68 -4.83 16.24 3.43
C LYS A 68 -3.83 15.30 2.77
N SER A 69 -3.48 14.19 3.43
CA SER A 69 -2.46 13.25 2.98
C SER A 69 -3.08 12.01 2.34
N LEU A 70 -2.43 11.51 1.29
CA LEU A 70 -2.72 10.23 0.67
C LEU A 70 -1.57 9.28 0.94
N GLY A 71 -1.88 8.06 1.37
CA GLY A 71 -0.88 7.05 1.61
C GLY A 71 -1.38 5.65 1.28
N LEU A 72 -0.45 4.77 0.94
CA LEU A 72 -0.69 3.34 0.85
C LEU A 72 -0.61 2.71 2.22
N LEU A 73 -1.39 1.65 2.42
CA LEU A 73 -1.29 0.81 3.61
C LEU A 73 0.11 0.22 3.69
N SER A 74 0.72 0.30 4.86
CA SER A 74 2.07 -0.17 5.09
C SER A 74 2.28 -0.73 6.48
N ILE A 75 3.28 -1.59 6.61
CA ILE A 75 3.70 -2.18 7.88
C ILE A 75 5.23 -2.17 7.97
N GLU A 76 5.72 -1.93 9.18
CA GLU A 76 7.12 -2.17 9.52
C GLU A 76 7.40 -3.66 9.69
N ILE A 77 8.37 -4.16 8.92
CA ILE A 77 8.81 -5.55 9.04
C ILE A 77 9.85 -5.61 10.15
N LYS A 78 9.50 -6.27 11.24
CA LYS A 78 10.40 -6.47 12.38
C LYS A 78 11.32 -7.67 12.11
N PRO A 79 12.58 -7.62 12.57
CA PRO A 79 13.51 -8.75 12.47
C PRO A 79 13.12 -9.83 13.49
N THR A 80 12.05 -10.56 13.19
CA THR A 80 11.53 -11.67 13.98
C THR A 80 11.83 -13.00 13.29
N GLN A 81 11.49 -14.12 13.93
CA GLN A 81 11.58 -15.45 13.28
C GLN A 81 10.60 -15.60 12.10
N LYS A 82 9.53 -14.79 12.05
CA LYS A 82 8.54 -14.83 10.97
C LYS A 82 9.07 -14.14 9.72
N SER A 83 8.81 -14.71 8.55
CA SER A 83 9.11 -14.08 7.25
C SER A 83 8.35 -12.75 7.09
N ALA A 84 8.85 -11.88 6.21
CA ALA A 84 8.18 -10.62 5.90
C ALA A 84 6.75 -10.87 5.37
N GLU A 85 6.57 -11.86 4.51
CA GLU A 85 5.26 -12.26 3.96
C GLU A 85 4.28 -12.71 5.04
N ALA A 86 4.76 -13.48 6.04
CA ALA A 86 3.93 -13.92 7.15
C ALA A 86 3.47 -12.72 8.01
N GLN A 87 4.35 -11.75 8.27
CA GLN A 87 4.01 -10.52 8.99
C GLN A 87 2.99 -9.67 8.20
N VAL A 88 3.16 -9.56 6.88
CA VAL A 88 2.21 -8.85 6.01
C VAL A 88 0.85 -9.55 5.97
N THR A 89 0.83 -10.87 5.91
CA THR A 89 -0.41 -11.68 5.90
C THR A 89 -1.17 -11.52 7.22
N GLU A 90 -0.47 -11.57 8.35
CA GLU A 90 -1.05 -11.30 9.66
C GLU A 90 -1.63 -9.88 9.75
N TYR A 91 -0.89 -8.88 9.27
CA TYR A 91 -1.38 -7.50 9.19
C TYR A 91 -2.63 -7.35 8.32
N LEU A 92 -2.66 -7.98 7.14
CA LEU A 92 -3.83 -8.00 6.25
C LEU A 92 -5.07 -8.56 6.94
N SER A 93 -4.92 -9.64 7.73
CA SER A 93 -6.03 -10.24 8.47
C SER A 93 -6.63 -9.34 9.56
N VAL A 94 -5.84 -8.39 10.06
CA VAL A 94 -6.30 -7.41 11.07
C VAL A 94 -7.04 -6.26 10.41
N ILE A 95 -6.52 -5.74 9.29
CA ILE A 95 -7.04 -4.52 8.64
C ILE A 95 -8.17 -4.79 7.64
N PHE A 96 -8.32 -6.01 7.14
CA PHE A 96 -9.32 -6.36 6.14
C PHE A 96 -10.14 -7.56 6.61
N THR A 97 -11.47 -7.43 6.62
CA THR A 97 -12.39 -8.46 7.09
C THR A 97 -13.60 -8.62 6.18
N GLY A 98 -14.33 -9.73 6.32
CA GLY A 98 -15.54 -9.97 5.53
C GLY A 98 -15.30 -10.45 4.10
N GLY A 99 -14.04 -10.69 3.72
CA GLY A 99 -13.66 -11.16 2.39
C GLY A 99 -12.37 -11.97 2.39
N GLU A 100 -12.13 -12.67 1.28
CA GLU A 100 -10.85 -13.33 1.04
C GLU A 100 -9.77 -12.29 0.74
N VAL A 101 -8.55 -12.52 1.22
CA VAL A 101 -7.39 -11.70 0.90
C VAL A 101 -6.20 -12.61 0.63
N ARG A 102 -5.52 -12.36 -0.48
CA ARG A 102 -4.33 -13.12 -0.90
C ARG A 102 -3.16 -12.17 -1.08
N LEU A 103 -2.10 -12.42 -0.31
CA LEU A 103 -0.80 -11.83 -0.56
C LEU A 103 -0.20 -12.49 -1.81
N GLY A 104 0.14 -11.67 -2.80
CA GLY A 104 0.85 -12.09 -4.00
C GLY A 104 2.36 -11.93 -3.85
N GLU A 105 3.05 -11.78 -4.97
CA GLU A 105 4.50 -11.62 -4.98
C GLU A 105 4.97 -10.20 -4.64
N LEU A 106 6.28 -10.08 -4.41
CA LEU A 106 6.97 -8.80 -4.34
C LEU A 106 7.05 -8.18 -5.74
N VAL A 107 6.37 -7.05 -5.94
CA VAL A 107 6.31 -6.39 -7.25
C VAL A 107 7.49 -5.46 -7.49
N GLY A 108 8.07 -4.89 -6.43
CA GLY A 108 9.19 -3.97 -6.54
C GLY A 108 9.82 -3.63 -5.20
N MET A 109 10.96 -2.96 -5.26
CA MET A 109 11.65 -2.42 -4.10
C MET A 109 12.09 -0.98 -4.36
N ALA A 110 12.20 -0.21 -3.28
CA ALA A 110 12.81 1.12 -3.31
C ALA A 110 13.59 1.38 -2.02
N TRP A 111 14.46 2.38 -2.07
CA TRP A 111 15.35 2.74 -0.98
C TRP A 111 15.26 4.22 -0.69
N VAL A 112 15.24 4.57 0.59
CA VAL A 112 15.39 5.94 1.07
C VAL A 112 16.81 6.10 1.56
N THR A 113 17.60 6.97 0.92
CA THR A 113 19.06 7.02 1.06
C THR A 113 19.57 8.16 1.94
N GLY A 114 18.77 9.22 2.15
CA GLY A 114 18.99 10.23 3.19
C GLY A 114 20.13 11.22 2.95
N ALA A 115 20.46 11.56 1.70
CA ALA A 115 21.63 12.36 1.36
C ALA A 115 21.52 13.89 1.58
N ALA A 116 20.31 14.48 1.61
CA ALA A 116 20.18 15.92 1.95
C ALA A 116 18.75 16.33 2.31
N ASN A 117 17.73 15.68 1.74
CA ASN A 117 16.33 15.77 2.12
C ASN A 117 15.74 14.35 2.06
N TYR A 118 14.61 14.09 2.70
CA TYR A 118 13.82 12.87 2.47
C TYR A 118 13.15 12.95 1.09
N ASP A 119 13.98 13.01 0.06
CA ASP A 119 13.54 13.02 -1.32
C ASP A 119 13.05 11.63 -1.72
N ASP A 120 12.20 11.62 -2.75
CA ASP A 120 11.53 10.46 -3.32
C ASP A 120 12.41 9.19 -3.28
N PRO A 121 11.83 8.01 -2.96
CA PRO A 121 12.59 6.76 -2.96
C PRO A 121 13.34 6.56 -4.27
N VAL A 122 14.37 5.73 -4.26
CA VAL A 122 15.05 5.31 -5.49
C VAL A 122 14.93 3.80 -5.68
N PRO A 123 14.72 3.32 -6.92
CA PRO A 123 14.50 1.89 -7.14
C PRO A 123 15.77 1.06 -6.93
N VAL A 124 16.94 1.70 -7.02
CA VAL A 124 18.25 1.07 -6.87
C VAL A 124 19.05 1.81 -5.81
N LEU A 125 19.72 1.07 -4.93
CA LEU A 125 20.60 1.64 -3.92
C LEU A 125 21.82 2.28 -4.61
N PRO A 126 22.09 3.58 -4.43
CA PRO A 126 23.25 4.24 -5.01
C PRO A 126 24.57 3.63 -4.51
N VAL A 127 25.58 3.59 -5.37
CA VAL A 127 26.86 2.88 -5.12
C VAL A 127 27.63 3.34 -3.89
N HIS A 128 27.46 4.60 -3.46
CA HIS A 128 28.12 5.17 -2.29
C HIS A 128 27.22 5.17 -1.04
N CYS A 129 25.96 4.74 -1.18
CA CYS A 129 25.02 4.66 -0.06
C CYS A 129 25.23 3.36 0.71
N THR A 130 26.01 3.42 1.79
CA THR A 130 26.29 2.27 2.66
C THR A 130 25.26 2.11 3.79
N ARG A 131 24.47 3.15 4.05
CA ARG A 131 23.56 3.24 5.20
C ARG A 131 22.22 3.86 4.79
N PRO A 132 21.38 3.14 4.00
CA PRO A 132 20.04 3.61 3.69
C PRO A 132 19.19 3.74 4.96
N ARG A 133 18.26 4.69 4.97
CA ARG A 133 17.35 4.91 6.10
C ARG A 133 16.19 3.91 6.11
N GLU A 134 15.66 3.58 4.94
CA GLU A 134 14.50 2.70 4.81
C GLU A 134 14.59 1.87 3.52
N LYS A 135 14.31 0.57 3.64
CA LYS A 135 14.05 -0.34 2.52
C LYS A 135 12.53 -0.52 2.39
N ILE A 136 11.98 -0.14 1.25
CA ILE A 136 10.56 -0.26 0.93
C ILE A 136 10.37 -1.45 0.00
N SER A 137 9.46 -2.35 0.34
CA SER A 137 9.11 -3.56 -0.40
C SER A 137 7.63 -3.49 -0.78
N PHE A 138 7.33 -3.48 -2.08
CA PHE A 138 5.95 -3.37 -2.58
C PHE A 138 5.39 -4.76 -2.82
N TYR A 139 4.32 -5.13 -2.13
CA TYR A 139 3.68 -6.43 -2.27
C TYR A 139 2.36 -6.30 -3.02
N GLN A 140 2.15 -7.20 -3.97
CA GLN A 140 0.85 -7.39 -4.60
C GLN A 140 -0.14 -7.91 -3.57
N VAL A 141 -1.33 -7.32 -3.53
CA VAL A 141 -2.44 -7.84 -2.71
C VAL A 141 -3.66 -7.98 -3.59
N THR A 142 -4.22 -9.19 -3.62
CA THR A 142 -5.48 -9.49 -4.31
C THR A 142 -6.59 -9.60 -3.27
N LEU A 143 -7.61 -8.76 -3.40
CA LEU A 143 -8.80 -8.84 -2.58
C LEU A 143 -9.82 -9.76 -3.25
N GLY A 144 -10.67 -10.40 -2.44
CA GLY A 144 -11.86 -11.11 -2.90
C GLY A 144 -12.99 -10.15 -3.26
N HIS A 145 -14.21 -10.70 -3.37
CA HIS A 145 -15.36 -9.98 -3.92
C HIS A 145 -15.80 -8.84 -2.99
N VAL A 146 -16.19 -9.10 -1.75
CA VAL A 146 -16.67 -8.08 -0.81
C VAL A 146 -15.75 -8.04 0.40
N GLY A 147 -15.58 -6.88 1.03
CA GLY A 147 -14.92 -6.80 2.33
C GLY A 147 -14.91 -5.41 2.92
N VAL A 148 -14.41 -5.33 4.15
CA VAL A 148 -14.40 -4.13 4.98
C VAL A 148 -12.98 -3.85 5.44
N PHE A 149 -12.49 -2.65 5.11
CA PHE A 149 -11.25 -2.13 5.65
C PHE A 149 -11.50 -1.50 7.02
N ARG A 150 -10.76 -1.94 8.03
CA ARG A 150 -10.70 -1.26 9.32
C ARG A 150 -9.64 -0.18 9.23
N LEU A 151 -10.04 1.08 9.20
CA LEU A 151 -9.12 2.22 9.07
C LEU A 151 -9.24 3.17 10.27
N PRO A 152 -8.24 4.05 10.49
CA PRO A 152 -8.35 5.07 11.54
C PRO A 152 -9.52 6.02 11.37
N GLU A 153 -9.96 6.57 12.50
CA GLU A 153 -10.96 7.65 12.47
C GLU A 153 -10.54 8.77 11.51
N ARG A 154 -11.53 9.32 10.81
CA ARG A 154 -11.34 10.40 9.81
C ARG A 154 -10.43 10.01 8.65
N SER A 155 -10.28 8.72 8.38
CA SER A 155 -9.66 8.23 7.16
C SER A 155 -10.71 7.61 6.24
N HIS A 156 -10.44 7.69 4.94
CA HIS A 156 -11.33 7.18 3.91
C HIS A 156 -10.53 6.42 2.87
N LEU A 157 -11.10 5.34 2.36
CA LEU A 157 -10.56 4.64 1.21
C LEU A 157 -10.87 5.44 -0.06
N LYS A 158 -9.85 5.70 -0.88
CA LYS A 158 -9.98 6.40 -2.15
C LYS A 158 -9.39 5.54 -3.26
N ALA A 159 -10.15 5.34 -4.33
CA ALA A 159 -9.62 4.81 -5.58
C ALA A 159 -9.01 5.95 -6.40
N VAL A 160 -7.73 5.84 -6.75
CA VAL A 160 -7.05 6.79 -7.64
C VAL A 160 -6.75 6.08 -8.96
N PRO A 161 -7.19 6.60 -10.11
CA PRO A 161 -6.87 6.01 -11.42
C PRO A 161 -5.36 5.88 -11.58
N LEU A 162 -4.90 4.79 -12.20
CA LEU A 162 -3.47 4.59 -12.44
C LEU A 162 -2.84 5.73 -13.26
N SER A 163 -3.62 6.39 -14.12
CA SER A 163 -3.21 7.57 -14.92
C SER A 163 -2.93 8.81 -14.09
N ASP A 164 -3.55 8.92 -12.92
CA ASP A 164 -3.59 10.16 -12.12
C ASP A 164 -2.62 10.10 -10.93
N LEU A 165 -1.82 9.04 -10.84
CA LEU A 165 -0.86 8.86 -9.76
C LEU A 165 0.28 9.88 -9.85
N GLN A 166 0.58 10.52 -8.72
CA GLN A 166 1.62 11.55 -8.58
C GLN A 166 2.73 11.11 -7.63
N HIS A 167 3.78 11.92 -7.52
CA HIS A 167 4.96 11.64 -6.66
C HIS A 167 5.53 10.25 -6.95
N TRP A 168 5.94 9.50 -5.92
CA TRP A 168 6.42 8.13 -6.10
C TRP A 168 5.36 7.16 -6.64
N PHE A 169 4.07 7.41 -6.39
CA PHE A 169 3.01 6.52 -6.88
C PHE A 169 2.98 6.41 -8.40
N LYS A 170 3.49 7.41 -9.13
CA LYS A 170 3.60 7.39 -10.61
C LYS A 170 4.42 6.22 -11.15
N HIS A 171 5.25 5.58 -10.32
CA HIS A 171 6.04 4.41 -10.72
C HIS A 171 5.25 3.10 -10.66
N ILE A 172 4.16 3.04 -9.87
CA ILE A 172 3.36 1.82 -9.70
C ILE A 172 2.80 1.28 -11.02
N PRO A 173 2.21 2.09 -11.93
CA PRO A 173 1.73 1.60 -13.22
C PRO A 173 2.79 0.87 -14.03
N TYR A 174 4.05 1.35 -14.00
CA TYR A 174 5.17 0.70 -14.68
C TYR A 174 5.51 -0.64 -14.04
N ILE A 175 5.56 -0.70 -12.71
CA ILE A 175 5.90 -1.92 -11.96
C ILE A 175 4.86 -3.01 -12.17
N ILE A 176 3.57 -2.64 -12.21
CA ILE A 176 2.48 -3.61 -12.36
C ILE A 176 2.10 -3.90 -13.83
N SER A 177 2.72 -3.23 -14.80
CA SER A 177 2.44 -3.43 -16.23
C SER A 177 2.72 -4.85 -16.74
N LYS A 178 3.51 -5.64 -16.00
CA LYS A 178 3.80 -7.05 -16.29
C LYS A 178 2.62 -8.00 -16.02
N TYR A 179 1.61 -7.56 -15.27
CA TYR A 179 0.46 -8.40 -14.91
C TYR A 179 -0.68 -8.25 -15.90
N LYS A 180 -1.42 -9.34 -16.11
CA LYS A 180 -2.70 -9.28 -16.83
C LYS A 180 -3.80 -8.94 -15.83
N LEU A 181 -4.26 -7.70 -15.82
CA LEU A 181 -5.35 -7.26 -14.95
C LEU A 181 -6.69 -7.79 -15.49
N VAL A 182 -7.44 -8.50 -14.66
CA VAL A 182 -8.76 -9.04 -15.02
C VAL A 182 -9.80 -8.36 -14.14
N CYS A 183 -10.57 -7.44 -14.71
CA CYS A 183 -11.63 -6.72 -14.00
C CYS A 183 -12.91 -7.56 -13.99
N TYR A 184 -13.42 -7.86 -12.78
CA TYR A 184 -14.61 -8.67 -12.55
C TYR A 184 -15.74 -7.84 -11.96
N GLY A 185 -16.99 -8.21 -12.28
CA GLY A 185 -18.17 -7.50 -11.76
C GLY A 185 -18.48 -6.24 -12.55
N ARG A 186 -19.79 -6.00 -12.78
CA ARG A 186 -20.27 -4.72 -13.30
C ARG A 186 -20.57 -3.83 -12.10
N GLU A 187 -20.18 -2.56 -12.16
CA GLU A 187 -20.72 -1.58 -11.22
C GLU A 187 -22.22 -1.46 -11.47
N ASP A 188 -23.03 -1.77 -10.47
CA ASP A 188 -24.44 -1.43 -10.53
C ASP A 188 -24.55 0.10 -10.51
N ASN A 189 -25.06 0.67 -11.60
CA ASN A 189 -25.36 2.09 -11.72
C ASN A 189 -26.52 2.44 -10.78
N THR A 190 -26.31 2.42 -9.47
CA THR A 190 -27.20 3.13 -8.54
C THR A 190 -26.73 4.58 -8.45
N SER A 191 -26.90 5.30 -9.56
CA SER A 191 -27.03 6.75 -9.50
C SER A 191 -28.37 7.04 -8.83
N THR A 192 -28.30 7.66 -7.68
CA THR A 192 -29.38 8.35 -6.99
C THR A 192 -30.18 9.23 -7.97
N ASN A 193 -31.49 9.02 -8.03
CA ASN A 193 -32.46 10.10 -8.23
C ASN A 193 -32.46 11.00 -6.98
#